data_AF-A0A0G0KR46-F1
#
_entry.id   AF-A0A0G0KR46-F1
#
_cell.length_a   1.000
_cell.length_b   1.000
_cell.length_c   1.000
_cell.angle_alpha   90.00
_cell.angle_beta   90.00
_cell.angle_gamma   90.00
#
_symmetry.space_group_name_H-M   'P 1'
#
loop_
_entity.id
_entity.type
_entity.pdbx_description
1 polymer ?
#
loop_
_entity_poly.entity_id
_entity_poly.type
_entity_poly.pdbx_seq_one_letter_code
_entity_poly.pdbx_strand_id
1 'polypeptide(L)'
;MEQLLFIKKESSSEVLEQILDSIMTAEEYSKIEHATPYIFELKTGDKELYYFGSSHTSDPNNPLFAEIEAAFNKVNPDIVFVEGMNVRVDKNKFNESIKSATREEAIDRMGESGFTLKLGIDKGIDWSSPEPTDEDLYNNLLAKGFSKDQIFAWDVFLILPQYHRQMNKRGFKQYVQPFLDRFKQATHWEGFDYSYERVIQLGEQIFGEAVDVENDPNALDRIDPIPWDEKKEKQTILNRIGEASSLLRDRKIVSEILNAFKTHKRVFVVYGSSHAAMQEPALKKAFELVFEDGN
;
A
#
# COMPACT_ATOMS: atom_id res chain seq x y z
N MET A 1 5.02 24.92 -33.34
CA MET A 1 3.94 24.26 -32.56
C MET A 1 4.47 23.11 -31.70
N GLU A 2 5.50 22.37 -32.14
CA GLU A 2 6.13 21.30 -31.33
C GLU A 2 6.91 21.81 -30.10
N GLN A 3 7.59 22.96 -30.17
CA GLN A 3 8.30 23.54 -29.01
C GLN A 3 7.39 23.96 -27.84
N LEU A 4 6.15 24.41 -28.12
CA LEU A 4 5.19 24.78 -27.07
C LEU A 4 4.56 23.56 -26.37
N LEU A 5 4.47 22.43 -27.07
CA LEU A 5 4.03 21.14 -26.53
C LEU A 5 5.12 20.48 -25.67
N PHE A 6 6.40 20.69 -26.02
CA PHE A 6 7.54 20.17 -25.24
C PHE A 6 7.66 20.87 -23.88
N ILE A 7 7.58 22.20 -23.84
CA ILE A 7 7.69 23.01 -22.62
C ILE A 7 6.55 22.73 -21.62
N LYS A 8 5.31 22.50 -22.09
CA LYS A 8 4.18 22.14 -21.22
C LYS A 8 4.31 20.74 -20.60
N LYS A 9 4.99 19.82 -21.27
CA LYS A 9 5.14 18.43 -20.79
C LYS A 9 6.24 18.33 -19.73
N GLU A 10 7.36 19.03 -19.94
CA GLU A 10 8.43 19.15 -18.95
C GLU A 10 7.92 19.82 -17.66
N SER A 11 7.16 20.92 -17.76
CA SER A 11 6.60 21.57 -16.55
C SER A 11 5.61 20.68 -15.80
N SER A 12 4.80 19.87 -16.50
CA SER A 12 3.87 18.93 -15.84
C SER A 12 4.56 17.79 -15.10
N SER A 13 5.72 17.32 -15.60
CA SER A 13 6.51 16.27 -14.96
C SER A 13 7.25 16.82 -13.74
N GLU A 14 7.82 18.02 -13.84
CA GLU A 14 8.50 18.68 -12.72
C GLU A 14 7.53 19.00 -11.56
N VAL A 15 6.32 19.48 -11.87
CA VAL A 15 5.30 19.71 -10.84
C VAL A 15 4.87 18.42 -10.17
N LEU A 16 4.69 17.33 -10.93
CA LEU A 16 4.36 16.03 -10.36
C LEU A 16 5.49 15.54 -9.42
N GLU A 17 6.75 15.60 -9.83
CA GLU A 17 7.86 15.21 -8.96
C GLU A 17 7.93 16.07 -7.69
N GLN A 18 7.74 17.39 -7.79
CA GLN A 18 7.68 18.26 -6.62
C GLN A 18 6.55 17.91 -5.64
N ILE A 19 5.41 17.44 -6.15
CA ILE A 19 4.29 16.94 -5.35
C ILE A 19 4.69 15.63 -4.67
N LEU A 20 5.21 14.66 -5.44
CA LEU A 20 5.58 13.33 -4.94
C LEU A 20 6.75 13.39 -3.95
N ASP A 21 7.66 14.36 -4.08
CA ASP A 21 8.74 14.62 -3.13
C ASP A 21 8.26 15.25 -1.82
N SER A 22 6.99 15.63 -1.73
CA SER A 22 6.37 16.10 -0.48
C SER A 22 5.70 14.97 0.30
N ILE A 23 5.74 13.73 -0.18
CA ILE A 23 5.35 12.56 0.61
C ILE A 23 6.31 12.45 1.79
N MET A 24 5.79 12.27 3.01
CA MET A 24 6.64 12.14 4.19
C MET A 24 7.55 10.93 4.05
N THR A 25 8.80 11.11 4.44
CA THR A 25 9.73 10.00 4.66
C THR A 25 9.34 9.21 5.91
N ALA A 26 9.83 7.98 6.03
CA ALA A 26 9.61 7.17 7.23
C ALA A 26 10.20 7.84 8.49
N GLU A 27 11.31 8.57 8.34
CA GLU A 27 11.97 9.35 9.40
C GLU A 27 11.19 10.61 9.82
N GLU A 28 10.41 11.20 8.92
CA GLU A 28 9.48 12.28 9.27
C GLU A 28 8.23 11.72 9.96
N TYR A 29 7.70 10.61 9.42
CA TYR A 29 6.55 9.92 9.99
C TYR A 29 6.82 9.39 11.41
N SER A 30 8.03 8.92 11.70
CA SER A 30 8.41 8.42 13.03
C SER A 30 8.34 9.51 14.13
N LYS A 31 8.23 10.79 13.75
CA LYS A 31 8.22 11.95 14.67
C LYS A 31 6.84 12.54 14.89
N ILE A 32 5.81 12.00 14.25
CA ILE A 32 4.43 12.50 14.39
C ILE A 32 3.57 11.49 15.12
N GLU A 33 2.65 12.02 15.93
CA GLU A 33 1.55 11.25 16.49
C GLU A 33 0.26 11.65 15.79
N HIS A 34 -0.57 10.67 15.48
CA HIS A 34 -1.88 10.94 14.89
C HIS A 34 -2.93 9.95 15.39
N ALA A 35 -4.20 10.35 15.32
CA ALA A 35 -5.31 9.47 15.63
C ALA A 35 -5.45 8.36 14.59
N THR A 36 -6.03 7.23 15.01
CA THR A 36 -6.43 6.14 14.12
C THR A 36 -7.93 5.84 14.36
N PRO A 37 -8.80 5.97 13.36
CA PRO A 37 -8.49 6.25 11.95
C PRO A 37 -7.94 7.68 11.70
N TYR A 38 -7.06 7.81 10.71
CA TYR A 38 -6.54 9.10 10.24
C TYR A 38 -7.37 9.57 9.05
N ILE A 39 -8.19 10.60 9.23
CA ILE A 39 -9.13 11.05 8.21
C ILE A 39 -8.82 12.49 7.83
N PHE A 40 -8.73 12.76 6.53
CA PHE A 40 -8.66 14.13 6.01
C PHE A 40 -9.50 14.30 4.74
N GLU A 41 -9.96 15.53 4.53
CA GLU A 41 -10.72 15.96 3.36
C GLU A 41 -9.98 17.11 2.68
N LEU A 42 -9.83 17.07 1.36
CA LEU A 42 -9.31 18.19 0.55
C LEU A 42 -10.36 18.58 -0.49
N LYS A 43 -10.58 19.89 -0.65
CA LYS A 43 -11.59 20.43 -1.58
C LYS A 43 -11.07 21.66 -2.28
N THR A 44 -11.30 21.73 -3.59
CA THR A 44 -11.05 22.93 -4.38
C THR A 44 -11.95 22.92 -5.62
N GLY A 45 -12.71 23.99 -5.81
CA GLY A 45 -13.77 24.04 -6.82
C GLY A 45 -14.75 22.86 -6.67
N ASP A 46 -14.85 22.05 -7.73
CA ASP A 46 -15.71 20.86 -7.77
C ASP A 46 -14.97 19.56 -7.43
N LYS A 47 -13.67 19.62 -7.12
CA LYS A 47 -12.86 18.46 -6.76
C LYS A 47 -12.86 18.25 -5.25
N GLU A 48 -13.10 17.01 -4.85
CA GLU A 48 -13.13 16.56 -3.46
C GLU A 48 -12.38 15.23 -3.33
N LEU A 49 -11.41 15.21 -2.42
CA LEU A 49 -10.77 14.00 -1.92
C LEU A 49 -11.24 13.74 -0.50
N TYR A 50 -11.72 12.53 -0.24
CA TYR A 50 -11.92 12.02 1.10
C TYR A 50 -10.99 10.83 1.32
N TYR A 51 -10.09 10.92 2.29
CA TYR A 51 -9.15 9.85 2.60
C TYR A 51 -9.43 9.31 4.01
N PHE A 52 -9.72 8.01 4.08
CA PHE A 52 -9.95 7.28 5.32
C PHE A 52 -8.76 6.34 5.59
N GLY A 53 -7.87 6.75 6.50
CA GLY A 53 -6.73 5.97 6.96
C GLY A 53 -7.12 5.01 8.10
N SER A 54 -7.26 3.72 7.83
CA SER A 54 -7.77 2.73 8.78
C SER A 54 -6.70 2.11 9.70
N SER A 55 -7.15 1.43 10.76
CA SER A 55 -6.34 0.62 11.68
C SER A 55 -6.10 -0.83 11.22
N HIS A 56 -6.65 -1.23 10.07
CA HIS A 56 -6.67 -2.63 9.58
C HIS A 56 -7.40 -3.60 10.51
N THR A 57 -8.72 -3.60 10.44
CA THR A 57 -9.63 -4.53 11.12
C THR A 57 -10.43 -5.36 10.11
N SER A 58 -10.63 -6.63 10.44
CA SER A 58 -11.53 -7.54 9.72
C SER A 58 -12.69 -8.04 10.59
N ASP A 59 -12.92 -7.44 11.76
CA ASP A 59 -14.08 -7.76 12.62
C ASP A 59 -15.34 -7.05 12.10
N PRO A 60 -16.35 -7.77 11.56
CA PRO A 60 -17.55 -7.16 10.99
C PRO A 60 -18.39 -6.31 11.96
N ASN A 61 -18.20 -6.49 13.27
CA ASN A 61 -18.90 -5.74 14.32
C ASN A 61 -18.15 -4.47 14.74
N ASN A 62 -16.96 -4.23 14.21
CA ASN A 62 -16.19 -3.04 14.54
C ASN A 62 -16.94 -1.78 14.08
N PRO A 63 -17.13 -0.77 14.94
CA PRO A 63 -17.85 0.47 14.60
C PRO A 63 -17.23 1.23 13.41
N LEU A 64 -15.95 1.02 13.13
CA LEU A 64 -15.23 1.63 12.01
C LEU A 64 -15.93 1.40 10.66
N PHE A 65 -16.59 0.26 10.45
CA PHE A 65 -17.31 0.00 9.21
C PHE A 65 -18.54 0.91 9.04
N ALA A 66 -19.22 1.28 10.14
CA ALA A 66 -20.31 2.25 10.07
C ALA A 66 -19.78 3.67 9.76
N GLU A 67 -18.59 4.01 10.26
CA GLU A 67 -17.92 5.27 9.94
C GLU A 67 -17.53 5.36 8.46
N ILE A 68 -16.95 4.28 7.90
CA ILE A 68 -16.65 4.17 6.47
C ILE A 68 -17.92 4.36 5.62
N GLU A 69 -19.01 3.66 5.96
CA GLU A 69 -20.26 3.75 5.21
C GLU A 69 -20.88 5.15 5.27
N ALA A 70 -20.88 5.78 6.44
CA ALA A 70 -21.38 7.14 6.62
C ALA A 70 -20.57 8.14 5.79
N ALA A 71 -19.24 8.04 5.83
CA ALA A 71 -18.34 8.87 5.05
C ALA A 71 -18.54 8.66 3.54
N PHE A 72 -18.59 7.41 3.09
CA PHE A 72 -18.84 7.04 1.69
C PHE A 72 -20.17 7.61 1.18
N ASN A 73 -21.23 7.50 1.99
CA ASN A 73 -22.55 8.03 1.63
C ASN A 73 -22.57 9.57 1.61
N LYS A 74 -21.86 10.23 2.54
CA LYS A 74 -21.72 11.69 2.59
C LYS A 74 -21.01 12.23 1.35
N VAL A 75 -19.88 11.61 0.96
CA VAL A 75 -19.06 12.03 -0.19
C VAL A 75 -19.75 11.69 -1.51
N ASN A 76 -20.44 10.55 -1.57
CA ASN A 76 -21.08 10.03 -2.78
C ASN A 76 -20.08 9.98 -3.96
N PRO A 77 -18.99 9.20 -3.86
CA PRO A 77 -17.85 9.32 -4.77
C PRO A 77 -18.14 8.92 -6.20
N ASP A 78 -17.32 9.43 -7.13
CA ASP A 78 -17.31 9.01 -8.53
C ASP A 78 -16.40 7.79 -8.76
N ILE A 79 -15.41 7.60 -7.88
CA ILE A 79 -14.46 6.48 -7.90
C ILE A 79 -13.95 6.17 -6.49
N VAL A 80 -13.68 4.89 -6.26
CA VAL A 80 -13.15 4.35 -4.99
C VAL A 80 -11.71 3.87 -5.15
N PHE A 81 -10.87 4.15 -4.16
CA PHE A 81 -9.52 3.62 -4.05
C PHE A 81 -9.41 2.78 -2.78
N VAL A 82 -8.89 1.56 -2.89
CA VAL A 82 -8.70 0.65 -1.74
C VAL A 82 -7.33 0.01 -1.75
N GLU A 83 -6.84 -0.38 -0.59
CA GLU A 83 -5.53 -1.00 -0.44
C GLU A 83 -5.52 -2.49 -0.80
N GLY A 84 -4.42 -2.94 -1.42
CA GLY A 84 -4.02 -4.36 -1.43
C GLY A 84 -4.85 -5.30 -2.32
N MET A 85 -5.64 -4.78 -3.26
CA MET A 85 -6.44 -5.60 -4.18
C MET A 85 -5.66 -5.99 -5.42
N ASN A 86 -5.13 -7.21 -5.43
CA ASN A 86 -4.50 -7.78 -6.62
C ASN A 86 -5.52 -8.61 -7.42
N VAL A 87 -6.27 -7.96 -8.30
CA VAL A 87 -7.24 -8.63 -9.17
C VAL A 87 -6.53 -9.22 -10.38
N ARG A 88 -6.09 -10.48 -10.20
CA ARG A 88 -5.45 -11.30 -11.25
C ARG A 88 -6.44 -11.94 -12.22
N VAL A 89 -7.72 -11.94 -11.85
CA VAL A 89 -8.83 -12.45 -12.67
C VAL A 89 -9.48 -11.30 -13.43
N ASP A 90 -10.39 -11.62 -14.35
CA ASP A 90 -11.28 -10.63 -14.96
C ASP A 90 -11.97 -9.78 -13.88
N LYS A 91 -11.79 -8.44 -13.93
CA LYS A 91 -12.38 -7.48 -12.98
C LYS A 91 -13.89 -7.63 -12.87
N ASN A 92 -14.58 -8.02 -13.95
CA ASN A 92 -16.01 -8.27 -13.92
C ASN A 92 -16.37 -9.48 -13.04
N LYS A 93 -15.64 -10.59 -13.17
CA LYS A 93 -15.86 -11.78 -12.34
C LYS A 93 -15.53 -11.52 -10.87
N PHE A 94 -14.50 -10.72 -10.62
CA PHE A 94 -14.20 -10.26 -9.27
C PHE A 94 -15.33 -9.39 -8.72
N ASN A 95 -15.85 -8.45 -9.51
CA ASN A 95 -16.99 -7.62 -9.08
C ASN A 95 -18.25 -8.46 -8.80
N GLU A 96 -18.52 -9.48 -9.61
CA GLU A 96 -19.64 -10.42 -9.37
C GLU A 96 -19.47 -11.20 -8.06
N SER A 97 -18.24 -11.60 -7.70
CA SER A 97 -17.98 -12.30 -6.45
C SER A 97 -18.15 -11.40 -5.23
N ILE A 98 -17.71 -10.14 -5.30
CA ILE A 98 -17.92 -9.15 -4.23
C ILE A 98 -19.41 -8.77 -4.12
N LYS A 99 -20.10 -8.59 -5.26
CA LYS A 99 -21.52 -8.26 -5.29
C LYS A 99 -22.39 -9.35 -4.66
N SER A 100 -22.02 -10.62 -4.89
CA SER A 100 -22.75 -11.77 -4.32
C SER A 100 -22.43 -12.03 -2.85
N ALA A 101 -21.34 -11.49 -2.32
CA ALA A 101 -21.00 -11.59 -0.90
C ALA A 101 -21.91 -10.72 -0.02
N THR A 102 -22.17 -11.18 1.21
CA THR A 102 -22.76 -10.33 2.25
C THR A 102 -21.77 -9.26 2.70
N ARG A 103 -22.27 -8.27 3.46
CA ARG A 103 -21.40 -7.28 4.12
C ARG A 103 -20.35 -7.97 4.98
N GLU A 104 -20.78 -8.90 5.82
CA GLU A 104 -19.93 -9.60 6.78
C GLU A 104 -18.89 -10.46 6.06
N GLU A 105 -19.27 -11.13 4.96
CA GLU A 105 -18.33 -11.92 4.16
C GLU A 105 -17.28 -11.05 3.46
N ALA A 106 -17.67 -9.87 2.96
CA ALA A 106 -16.71 -8.93 2.36
C ALA A 106 -15.70 -8.42 3.40
N ILE A 107 -16.17 -8.12 4.61
CA ILE A 107 -15.33 -7.69 5.73
C ILE A 107 -14.41 -8.82 6.22
N ASP A 108 -14.96 -10.02 6.45
CA ASP A 108 -14.21 -11.16 6.98
C ASP A 108 -13.07 -11.56 6.03
N ARG A 109 -13.33 -11.55 4.72
CA ARG A 109 -12.33 -11.95 3.71
C ARG A 109 -11.27 -10.89 3.45
N MET A 110 -11.66 -9.61 3.46
CA MET A 110 -10.89 -8.53 2.82
C MET A 110 -10.88 -7.22 3.61
N GLY A 111 -11.39 -7.23 4.84
CA GLY A 111 -11.37 -6.10 5.77
C GLY A 111 -12.09 -4.87 5.22
N GLU A 112 -11.51 -3.70 5.49
CA GLU A 112 -12.02 -2.40 5.04
C GLU A 112 -12.04 -2.29 3.53
N SER A 113 -10.99 -2.75 2.84
CA SER A 113 -10.95 -2.75 1.37
C SER A 113 -12.12 -3.54 0.78
N GLY A 114 -12.40 -4.73 1.33
CA GLY A 114 -13.54 -5.55 0.90
C GLY A 114 -14.88 -4.86 1.07
N PHE A 115 -15.10 -4.26 2.24
CA PHE A 115 -16.35 -3.53 2.52
C PHE A 115 -16.52 -2.31 1.62
N THR A 116 -15.48 -1.50 1.47
CA THR A 116 -15.52 -0.29 0.63
C THR A 116 -15.73 -0.63 -0.84
N LEU A 117 -15.11 -1.71 -1.34
CA LEU A 117 -15.40 -2.22 -2.68
C LEU A 117 -16.86 -2.63 -2.83
N LYS A 118 -17.41 -3.34 -1.84
CA LYS A 118 -18.82 -3.75 -1.86
C LYS A 118 -19.74 -2.53 -1.96
N LEU A 119 -19.50 -1.49 -1.16
CA LEU A 119 -20.26 -0.23 -1.24
C LEU A 119 -20.20 0.41 -2.62
N GLY A 120 -19.02 0.46 -3.24
CA GLY A 120 -18.82 0.96 -4.59
C GLY A 120 -19.55 0.14 -5.65
N ILE A 121 -19.33 -1.17 -5.65
CA ILE A 121 -19.89 -2.12 -6.63
C ILE A 121 -21.42 -2.17 -6.54
N ASP A 122 -21.99 -2.15 -5.34
CA ASP A 122 -23.45 -2.16 -5.14
C ASP A 122 -24.11 -0.88 -5.69
N LYS A 123 -23.38 0.25 -5.74
CA LYS A 123 -23.81 1.49 -6.37
C LYS A 123 -23.39 1.66 -7.83
N GLY A 124 -22.68 0.69 -8.40
CA GLY A 124 -22.13 0.80 -9.76
C GLY A 124 -21.01 1.84 -9.92
N ILE A 125 -20.31 2.17 -8.82
CA ILE A 125 -19.15 3.05 -8.81
C ILE A 125 -17.90 2.24 -9.14
N ASP A 126 -17.04 2.75 -10.02
CA ASP A 126 -15.78 2.09 -10.37
C ASP A 126 -14.76 2.21 -9.23
N TRP A 127 -13.76 1.33 -9.25
CA TRP A 127 -12.75 1.25 -8.19
C TRP A 127 -11.35 0.96 -8.72
N SER A 128 -10.34 1.36 -7.95
CA SER A 128 -8.93 1.10 -8.19
C SER A 128 -8.22 0.64 -6.91
N SER A 129 -7.12 -0.07 -7.08
CA SER A 129 -6.18 -0.43 -6.01
C SER A 129 -4.77 -0.23 -6.55
N PRO A 130 -4.28 1.01 -6.57
CA PRO A 130 -3.01 1.35 -7.20
C PRO A 130 -1.84 0.83 -6.37
N GLU A 131 -1.46 -0.41 -6.63
CA GLU A 131 -0.24 -1.02 -6.11
C GLU A 131 0.76 -1.21 -7.26
N PRO A 132 2.07 -1.00 -7.05
CA PRO A 132 3.08 -1.43 -8.00
C PRO A 132 2.94 -2.93 -8.28
N THR A 133 3.26 -3.35 -9.51
CA THR A 133 3.39 -4.78 -9.77
C THR A 133 4.59 -5.34 -8.99
N ASP A 134 4.57 -6.65 -8.70
CA ASP A 134 5.71 -7.31 -8.03
C ASP A 134 7.00 -7.08 -8.85
N GLU A 135 6.92 -7.14 -10.20
CA GLU A 135 8.03 -6.86 -11.11
C GLU A 135 8.54 -5.42 -11.00
N ASP A 136 7.65 -4.42 -11.05
CA ASP A 136 8.03 -3.01 -10.92
C ASP A 136 8.68 -2.74 -9.56
N LEU A 137 8.15 -3.34 -8.50
CA LEU A 137 8.68 -3.22 -7.14
C LEU A 137 10.11 -3.78 -7.06
N TYR A 138 10.32 -5.04 -7.48
CA TYR A 138 11.65 -5.65 -7.37
C TYR A 138 12.68 -4.96 -8.29
N ASN A 139 12.28 -4.52 -9.48
CA ASN A 139 13.15 -3.74 -10.36
C ASN A 139 13.52 -2.39 -9.75
N ASN A 140 12.58 -1.71 -9.08
CA ASN A 140 12.87 -0.47 -8.35
C ASN A 140 13.87 -0.70 -7.21
N LEU A 141 13.70 -1.76 -6.43
CA LEU A 141 14.61 -2.11 -5.34
C LEU A 141 16.03 -2.43 -5.85
N LEU A 142 16.14 -3.18 -6.96
CA LEU A 142 17.42 -3.42 -7.62
C LEU A 142 18.08 -2.11 -8.09
N ALA A 143 17.31 -1.20 -8.70
CA ALA A 143 17.81 0.09 -9.15
C ALA A 143 18.30 0.98 -7.99
N LYS A 144 17.77 0.80 -6.78
CA LYS A 144 18.24 1.44 -5.54
C LYS A 144 19.50 0.78 -4.95
N GLY A 145 19.99 -0.29 -5.56
CA GLY A 145 21.23 -0.96 -5.17
C GLY A 145 21.09 -2.09 -4.16
N PHE A 146 19.85 -2.50 -3.82
CA PHE A 146 19.64 -3.70 -3.01
C PHE A 146 20.00 -4.96 -3.80
N SER A 147 20.61 -5.94 -3.14
CA SER A 147 20.99 -7.18 -3.80
C SER A 147 19.78 -8.12 -3.96
N LYS A 148 19.86 -9.04 -4.93
CA LYS A 148 18.86 -10.10 -5.14
C LYS A 148 18.58 -10.89 -3.86
N ASP A 149 19.62 -11.25 -3.12
CA ASP A 149 19.52 -11.96 -1.86
C ASP A 149 18.78 -11.14 -0.78
N GLN A 150 19.08 -9.84 -0.66
CA GLN A 150 18.41 -8.96 0.30
C GLN A 150 16.92 -8.78 -0.02
N ILE A 151 16.59 -8.59 -1.30
CA ILE A 151 15.20 -8.46 -1.76
C ILE A 151 14.43 -9.76 -1.53
N PHE A 152 15.04 -10.92 -1.82
CA PHE A 152 14.43 -12.22 -1.60
C PHE A 152 14.17 -12.50 -0.11
N ALA A 153 15.14 -12.18 0.75
CA ALA A 153 14.96 -12.27 2.20
C ALA A 153 13.84 -11.34 2.68
N TRP A 154 13.84 -10.09 2.24
CA TRP A 154 12.81 -9.13 2.60
C TRP A 154 11.40 -9.61 2.20
N ASP A 155 11.20 -10.05 0.95
CA ASP A 155 9.88 -10.47 0.45
C ASP A 155 9.27 -11.60 1.28
N VAL A 156 10.10 -12.55 1.72
CA VAL A 156 9.65 -13.69 2.54
C VAL A 156 9.43 -13.29 4.00
N PHE A 157 10.37 -12.56 4.61
CA PHE A 157 10.25 -12.17 6.03
C PHE A 157 9.17 -11.11 6.25
N LEU A 158 8.81 -10.31 5.24
CA LEU A 158 7.68 -9.38 5.29
C LEU A 158 6.34 -10.08 5.63
N ILE A 159 6.22 -11.37 5.28
CA ILE A 159 5.03 -12.18 5.52
C ILE A 159 4.98 -12.70 6.97
N LEU A 160 6.09 -12.67 7.70
CA LEU A 160 6.19 -13.26 9.03
C LEU A 160 5.18 -12.68 10.04
N PRO A 161 4.98 -11.35 10.16
CA PRO A 161 3.92 -10.81 11.02
C PRO A 161 2.52 -11.29 10.63
N GLN A 162 2.24 -11.41 9.32
CA GLN A 162 0.96 -11.93 8.84
C GLN A 162 0.77 -13.39 9.27
N TYR A 163 1.81 -14.21 9.13
CA TYR A 163 1.81 -15.59 9.61
C TYR A 163 1.51 -15.68 11.11
N HIS A 164 2.12 -14.82 11.92
CA HIS A 164 1.95 -14.80 13.37
C HIS A 164 0.54 -14.43 13.83
N ARG A 165 -0.22 -13.71 13.00
CA ARG A 165 -1.63 -13.39 13.27
C ARG A 165 -2.59 -14.54 12.96
N GLN A 166 -2.14 -15.62 12.32
CA GLN A 166 -3.00 -16.76 12.02
C GLN A 166 -3.31 -17.58 13.28
N MET A 167 -4.59 -17.85 13.53
CA MET A 167 -5.01 -18.72 14.63
C MET A 167 -4.64 -20.19 14.40
N ASN A 168 -4.64 -20.65 13.14
CA ASN A 168 -4.41 -22.05 12.77
C ASN A 168 -3.22 -22.16 11.81
N LYS A 169 -2.01 -22.18 12.40
CA LYS A 169 -0.75 -22.30 11.66
C LYS A 169 -0.56 -23.70 11.07
N ARG A 170 -0.17 -23.77 9.79
CA ARG A 170 0.21 -25.03 9.11
C ARG A 170 1.74 -25.18 8.96
N GLY A 171 2.52 -24.37 9.67
CA GLY A 171 3.97 -24.26 9.53
C GLY A 171 4.37 -23.16 8.52
N PHE A 172 5.40 -22.40 8.85
CA PHE A 172 5.80 -21.22 8.08
C PHE A 172 6.23 -21.58 6.67
N LYS A 173 7.01 -22.67 6.50
CA LYS A 173 7.44 -23.17 5.18
C LYS A 173 6.28 -23.42 4.23
N GLN A 174 5.23 -24.10 4.71
CA GLN A 174 4.04 -24.36 3.89
C GLN A 174 3.30 -23.05 3.58
N TYR A 175 3.25 -22.14 4.55
CA TYR A 175 2.57 -20.85 4.41
C TYR A 175 3.24 -19.94 3.37
N VAL A 176 4.57 -19.87 3.35
CA VAL A 176 5.32 -18.98 2.43
C VAL A 176 5.50 -19.54 1.02
N GLN A 177 5.25 -20.83 0.79
CA GLN A 177 5.48 -21.46 -0.52
C GLN A 177 4.80 -20.73 -1.70
N PRO A 178 3.53 -20.31 -1.62
CA PRO A 178 2.90 -19.56 -2.71
C PRO A 178 3.57 -18.21 -2.98
N PHE A 179 4.16 -17.58 -1.95
CA PHE A 179 4.88 -16.32 -2.08
C PHE A 179 6.25 -16.52 -2.72
N LEU A 180 6.96 -17.61 -2.37
CA LEU A 180 8.19 -18.01 -3.06
C LEU A 180 7.95 -18.26 -4.55
N ASP A 181 6.87 -18.97 -4.89
CA ASP A 181 6.50 -19.25 -6.27
C ASP A 181 6.17 -17.95 -7.04
N ARG A 182 5.44 -17.04 -6.39
CA ARG A 182 5.14 -15.71 -6.94
C ARG A 182 6.41 -14.88 -7.14
N PHE A 183 7.30 -14.83 -6.16
CA PHE A 183 8.56 -14.10 -6.24
C PHE A 183 9.42 -14.62 -7.41
N LYS A 184 9.50 -15.94 -7.57
CA LYS A 184 10.19 -16.58 -8.69
C LYS A 184 9.56 -16.24 -10.04
N GLN A 185 8.23 -16.23 -10.12
CA GLN A 185 7.50 -15.84 -11.33
C GLN A 185 7.68 -14.35 -11.67
N ALA A 186 7.77 -13.47 -10.68
CA ALA A 186 7.94 -12.04 -10.92
C ALA A 186 9.39 -11.68 -11.31
N THR A 187 10.37 -12.40 -10.79
CA THR A 187 11.79 -12.02 -10.95
C THR A 187 12.53 -12.75 -12.07
N HIS A 188 12.21 -14.03 -12.32
CA HIS A 188 12.87 -14.86 -13.32
C HIS A 188 14.42 -14.80 -13.30
N TRP A 189 15.04 -14.64 -12.13
CA TRP A 189 16.50 -14.54 -12.02
C TRP A 189 17.16 -15.89 -12.29
N GLU A 190 17.86 -15.97 -13.42
CA GLU A 190 18.60 -17.17 -13.81
C GLU A 190 19.66 -17.56 -12.76
N GLY A 191 19.73 -18.86 -12.46
CA GLY A 191 20.68 -19.42 -11.49
C GLY A 191 20.44 -19.02 -10.03
N PHE A 192 19.36 -18.31 -9.72
CA PHE A 192 19.04 -17.91 -8.36
C PHE A 192 18.40 -19.05 -7.56
N ASP A 193 18.81 -19.20 -6.30
CA ASP A 193 18.29 -20.21 -5.39
C ASP A 193 17.05 -19.67 -4.65
N TYR A 194 15.87 -20.08 -5.13
CA TYR A 194 14.57 -19.73 -4.56
C TYR A 194 14.11 -20.66 -3.44
N SER A 195 14.99 -21.50 -2.89
CA SER A 195 14.61 -22.45 -1.84
C SER A 195 14.27 -21.75 -0.52
N TYR A 196 13.38 -22.41 0.24
CA TYR A 196 13.06 -22.00 1.60
C TYR A 196 14.32 -21.98 2.49
N GLU A 197 15.17 -23.00 2.35
CA GLU A 197 16.41 -23.12 3.11
C GLU A 197 17.35 -21.94 2.86
N ARG A 198 17.46 -21.48 1.61
CA ARG A 198 18.26 -20.31 1.25
C ARG A 198 17.74 -19.05 1.92
N VAL A 199 16.44 -18.79 1.88
CA VAL A 199 15.90 -17.56 2.46
C VAL A 199 16.02 -17.53 3.98
N ILE A 200 15.86 -18.67 4.66
CA ILE A 200 16.11 -18.74 6.11
C ILE A 200 17.58 -18.42 6.41
N GLN A 201 18.54 -19.01 5.69
CA GLN A 201 19.96 -18.70 5.88
C GLN A 201 20.28 -17.22 5.66
N LEU A 202 19.68 -16.60 4.64
CA LEU A 202 19.83 -15.16 4.38
C LEU A 202 19.27 -14.31 5.52
N GLY A 203 18.10 -14.68 6.04
CA GLY A 203 17.51 -14.03 7.21
C GLY A 203 18.44 -14.08 8.41
N GLU A 204 18.91 -15.28 8.77
CA GLU A 204 19.80 -15.46 9.93
C GLU A 204 21.11 -14.66 9.79
N GLN A 205 21.67 -14.60 8.57
CA GLN A 205 22.83 -13.76 8.27
C GLN A 205 22.55 -12.27 8.46
N ILE A 206 21.38 -11.80 8.00
CA ILE A 206 20.99 -10.39 8.07
C ILE A 206 20.67 -9.98 9.51
N PHE A 207 19.98 -10.83 10.27
CA PHE A 207 19.64 -10.55 11.67
C PHE A 207 20.80 -10.81 12.64
N GLY A 208 21.81 -11.59 12.23
CA GLY A 208 22.94 -11.96 13.08
C GLY A 208 22.58 -13.01 14.15
N GLU A 209 21.44 -13.68 14.01
CA GLU A 209 20.91 -14.67 14.94
C GLU A 209 20.03 -15.70 14.22
N ALA A 210 19.84 -16.86 14.84
CA ALA A 210 18.88 -17.85 14.35
C ALA A 210 17.44 -17.32 14.48
N VAL A 211 16.58 -17.62 13.51
CA VAL A 211 15.18 -17.15 13.51
C VAL A 211 14.22 -18.32 13.72
N ASP A 212 13.54 -18.35 14.87
CA ASP A 212 12.40 -19.25 15.09
C ASP A 212 11.14 -18.67 14.44
N VAL A 213 11.01 -18.86 13.12
CA VAL A 213 9.87 -18.37 12.33
C VAL A 213 8.50 -18.85 12.80
N GLU A 214 8.44 -19.83 13.70
CA GLU A 214 7.17 -20.29 14.26
C GLU A 214 6.71 -19.43 15.45
N ASN A 215 7.68 -18.95 16.26
CA ASN A 215 7.42 -18.29 17.55
C ASN A 215 8.20 -16.99 17.77
N ASP A 216 8.81 -16.44 16.73
CA ASP A 216 9.52 -15.17 16.74
C ASP A 216 8.71 -14.01 17.37
N PRO A 217 9.08 -13.54 18.58
CA PRO A 217 8.41 -12.43 19.23
C PRO A 217 8.72 -11.08 18.54
N ASN A 218 9.77 -11.03 17.72
CA ASN A 218 10.25 -9.82 17.06
C ASN A 218 9.76 -9.74 15.61
N ALA A 219 8.84 -10.62 15.18
CA ALA A 219 8.39 -10.72 13.79
C ALA A 219 8.05 -9.37 13.16
N LEU A 220 7.33 -8.49 13.89
CA LEU A 220 6.97 -7.16 13.43
C LEU A 220 8.19 -6.24 13.30
N ASP A 221 9.01 -6.15 14.35
CA ASP A 221 10.17 -5.25 14.42
C ASP A 221 11.22 -5.58 13.35
N ARG A 222 11.31 -6.85 12.91
CA ARG A 222 12.22 -7.28 11.84
C ARG A 222 11.92 -6.65 10.48
N ILE A 223 10.68 -6.20 10.25
CA ILE A 223 10.24 -5.71 8.95
C ILE A 223 9.58 -4.33 9.00
N ASP A 224 9.32 -3.79 10.20
CA ASP A 224 8.71 -2.46 10.35
C ASP A 224 9.57 -1.41 9.64
N PRO A 225 9.07 -0.76 8.58
CA PRO A 225 9.84 0.19 7.82
C PRO A 225 10.08 1.50 8.58
N ILE A 226 9.34 1.76 9.66
CA ILE A 226 9.42 3.04 10.36
C ILE A 226 10.56 3.03 11.39
N PRO A 227 11.52 3.96 11.30
CA PRO A 227 12.66 4.05 12.22
C PRO A 227 12.26 4.71 13.54
N TRP A 228 11.37 4.07 14.29
CA TRP A 228 10.99 4.53 15.64
C TRP A 228 12.23 4.67 16.53
N ASP A 229 12.31 5.74 17.33
CA ASP A 229 13.50 6.08 18.11
C ASP A 229 13.97 4.94 19.02
N GLU A 230 13.03 4.16 19.58
CA GLU A 230 13.31 3.01 20.45
C GLU A 230 13.88 1.78 19.73
N LYS A 231 13.76 1.71 18.40
CA LYS A 231 14.08 0.52 17.59
C LYS A 231 14.99 0.79 16.40
N LYS A 232 15.21 2.05 16.01
CA LYS A 232 16.00 2.42 14.82
C LYS A 232 17.40 1.79 14.79
N GLU A 233 18.08 1.71 15.94
CA GLU A 233 19.42 1.13 16.05
C GLU A 233 19.45 -0.40 15.86
N LYS A 234 18.27 -1.05 15.90
CA LYS A 234 18.09 -2.49 15.67
C LYS A 234 17.61 -2.79 14.25
N GLN A 235 17.29 -1.78 13.45
CA GLN A 235 16.84 -2.00 12.09
C GLN A 235 17.95 -2.59 11.22
N THR A 236 17.55 -3.49 10.33
CA THR A 236 18.42 -4.16 9.39
C THR A 236 18.20 -3.62 7.98
N ILE A 237 18.89 -4.21 7.00
CA ILE A 237 18.64 -3.93 5.59
C ILE A 237 17.20 -4.25 5.17
N LEU A 238 16.51 -5.19 5.85
CA LEU A 238 15.12 -5.51 5.49
C LEU A 238 14.17 -4.36 5.81
N ASN A 239 14.36 -3.66 6.95
CA ASN A 239 13.57 -2.48 7.30
C ASN A 239 13.76 -1.36 6.25
N ARG A 240 15.01 -1.15 5.80
CA ARG A 240 15.35 -0.17 4.75
C ARG A 240 14.75 -0.52 3.38
N ILE A 241 14.64 -1.81 3.06
CA ILE A 241 13.92 -2.26 1.86
C ILE A 241 12.41 -2.00 2.05
N GLY A 242 11.88 -2.25 3.23
CA GLY A 242 10.49 -1.92 3.60
C GLY A 242 10.19 -0.43 3.40
N GLU A 243 11.06 0.45 3.88
CA GLU A 243 10.95 1.91 3.67
C GLU A 243 10.92 2.26 2.17
N ALA A 244 11.88 1.73 1.39
CA ALA A 244 11.95 2.00 -0.04
C ALA A 244 10.73 1.47 -0.80
N SER A 245 10.21 0.30 -0.41
CA SER A 245 8.99 -0.29 -0.95
C SER A 245 7.76 0.55 -0.63
N SER A 246 7.59 0.96 0.64
CA SER A 246 6.48 1.82 1.06
C SER A 246 6.47 3.15 0.30
N LEU A 247 7.63 3.80 0.16
CA LEU A 247 7.73 5.04 -0.59
C LEU A 247 7.35 4.88 -2.07
N LEU A 248 7.73 3.77 -2.71
CA LEU A 248 7.31 3.47 -4.09
C LEU A 248 5.79 3.32 -4.19
N ARG A 249 5.18 2.60 -3.23
CA ARG A 249 3.73 2.43 -3.15
C ARG A 249 3.04 3.79 -2.97
N ASP A 250 3.50 4.60 -2.02
CA ASP A 250 2.94 5.93 -1.77
C ASP A 250 3.00 6.83 -3.00
N ARG A 251 4.14 6.86 -3.70
CA ARG A 251 4.28 7.63 -4.95
C ARG A 251 3.30 7.15 -6.02
N LYS A 252 3.11 5.82 -6.16
CA LYS A 252 2.16 5.24 -7.12
C LYS A 252 0.71 5.58 -6.74
N ILE A 253 0.34 5.44 -5.47
CA ILE A 253 -1.00 5.74 -4.96
C ILE A 253 -1.35 7.21 -5.21
N VAL A 254 -0.48 8.14 -4.78
CA VAL A 254 -0.69 9.59 -4.99
C VAL A 254 -0.82 9.89 -6.48
N SER A 255 0.07 9.36 -7.33
CA SER A 255 0.00 9.58 -8.77
C SER A 255 -1.32 9.13 -9.40
N GLU A 256 -1.85 7.98 -8.99
CA GLU A 256 -3.11 7.44 -9.50
C GLU A 256 -4.33 8.22 -8.98
N ILE A 257 -4.29 8.71 -7.73
CA ILE A 257 -5.32 9.63 -7.20
C ILE A 257 -5.34 10.91 -8.04
N LEU A 258 -4.18 11.53 -8.30
CA LEU A 258 -4.10 12.73 -9.13
C LEU A 258 -4.56 12.48 -10.57
N ASN A 259 -4.26 11.30 -11.12
CA ASN A 259 -4.72 10.90 -12.43
C ASN A 259 -6.25 10.74 -12.47
N ALA A 260 -6.87 10.19 -11.43
CA ALA A 260 -8.33 10.05 -11.33
C ALA A 260 -9.05 11.40 -11.40
N PHE A 261 -8.47 12.46 -10.83
CA PHE A 261 -9.05 13.82 -10.90
C PHE A 261 -9.11 14.41 -12.32
N LYS A 262 -8.52 13.77 -13.34
CA LYS A 262 -8.70 14.16 -14.74
C LYS A 262 -10.09 13.84 -15.27
N THR A 263 -10.73 12.80 -14.73
CA THR A 263 -12.04 12.29 -15.18
C THR A 263 -13.10 12.25 -14.09
N HIS A 264 -12.69 12.37 -12.83
CA HIS A 264 -13.56 12.30 -11.65
C HIS A 264 -13.45 13.58 -10.82
N LYS A 265 -14.52 13.89 -10.10
CA LYS A 265 -14.61 15.06 -9.22
C LYS A 265 -14.50 14.66 -7.76
N ARG A 266 -15.04 13.50 -7.39
CA ARG A 266 -15.09 13.02 -6.00
C ARG A 266 -14.39 11.68 -5.89
N VAL A 267 -13.27 11.66 -5.18
CA VAL A 267 -12.44 10.46 -4.97
C VAL A 267 -12.55 10.06 -3.49
N PHE A 268 -12.88 8.80 -3.24
CA PHE A 268 -12.93 8.23 -1.90
C PHE A 268 -11.86 7.16 -1.73
N VAL A 269 -10.99 7.31 -0.75
CA VAL A 269 -9.81 6.45 -0.54
C VAL A 269 -9.91 5.76 0.82
N VAL A 270 -9.64 4.45 0.86
CA VAL A 270 -9.50 3.66 2.09
C VAL A 270 -8.19 2.88 2.05
N TYR A 271 -7.25 3.29 2.88
CA TYR A 271 -5.90 2.72 3.00
C TYR A 271 -5.49 2.70 4.47
N GLY A 272 -4.35 2.09 4.81
CA GLY A 272 -3.76 2.16 6.15
C GLY A 272 -3.51 3.61 6.61
N SER A 273 -3.64 3.83 7.91
CA SER A 273 -3.47 5.17 8.52
C SER A 273 -2.08 5.79 8.30
N SER A 274 -1.02 4.98 8.25
CA SER A 274 0.32 5.45 7.92
C SER A 274 0.40 6.00 6.49
N HIS A 275 -0.16 5.29 5.51
CA HIS A 275 -0.25 5.76 4.12
C HIS A 275 -1.03 7.08 4.03
N ALA A 276 -2.18 7.17 4.72
CA ALA A 276 -2.96 8.40 4.75
C ALA A 276 -2.15 9.59 5.28
N ALA A 277 -1.50 9.44 6.43
CA ALA A 277 -0.69 10.48 7.03
C ALA A 277 0.51 10.87 6.16
N MET A 278 1.27 9.89 5.65
CA MET A 278 2.47 10.14 4.84
C MET A 278 2.15 10.79 3.50
N GLN A 279 1.01 10.47 2.89
CA GLN A 279 0.60 11.00 1.59
C GLN A 279 -0.08 12.39 1.67
N GLU A 280 -0.64 12.76 2.82
CA GLU A 280 -1.42 14.00 2.96
C GLU A 280 -0.66 15.27 2.51
N PRO A 281 0.63 15.50 2.84
CA PRO A 281 1.29 16.73 2.44
C PRO A 281 1.47 16.85 0.92
N ALA A 282 1.72 15.73 0.24
CA ALA A 282 1.75 15.69 -1.23
C ALA A 282 0.36 15.99 -1.83
N LEU A 283 -0.70 15.41 -1.27
CA LEU A 283 -2.06 15.63 -1.75
C LEU A 283 -2.53 17.07 -1.50
N LYS A 284 -2.20 17.67 -0.34
CA LYS A 284 -2.43 19.10 -0.06
C LYS A 284 -1.75 19.99 -1.09
N LYS A 285 -0.46 19.77 -1.32
CA LYS A 285 0.32 20.51 -2.30
C LYS A 285 -0.24 20.37 -3.72
N ALA A 286 -0.76 19.19 -4.07
CA ALA A 286 -1.41 19.00 -5.37
C ALA A 286 -2.71 19.82 -5.50
N PHE A 287 -3.51 19.91 -4.44
CA PHE A 287 -4.72 20.72 -4.44
C PHE A 287 -4.42 22.22 -4.57
N GLU A 288 -3.33 22.69 -3.96
CA GLU A 288 -2.84 24.07 -4.11
C GLU A 288 -2.29 24.33 -5.52
N LEU A 289 -1.34 23.51 -6.01
CA LEU A 289 -0.60 23.81 -7.25
C LEU A 289 -1.33 23.44 -8.55
N VAL A 290 -2.18 22.41 -8.52
CA VAL A 290 -2.76 21.84 -9.76
C VAL A 290 -4.20 22.27 -9.94
N PHE A 291 -4.92 22.49 -8.84
CA PHE A 291 -6.37 22.66 -8.90
C PHE A 291 -6.86 24.06 -8.46
N GLU A 292 -6.08 24.87 -7.73
CA GLU A 292 -6.41 26.28 -7.48
C GLU A 292 -6.09 27.19 -8.68
N ASP A 293 -4.99 26.94 -9.40
CA ASP A 293 -4.55 27.74 -10.56
C ASP A 293 -5.36 27.48 -11.85
N GLY A 294 -6.43 26.68 -11.78
CA GLY A 294 -7.25 26.25 -12.92
C GLY A 294 -8.55 27.03 -13.16
N ASN A 295 -8.81 28.09 -12.39
CA ASN A 295 -10.01 28.95 -12.52
C ASN A 295 -9.73 30.28 -13.25
#